data_AF-M5DPY1-F1
#
_entry.id   AF-M5DPY1-F1
#
_cell.length_a   1.000
_cell.length_b   1.000
_cell.length_c   1.000
_cell.angle_alpha   90.00
_cell.angle_beta   90.00
_cell.angle_gamma   90.00
#
_symmetry.space_group_name_H-M   'P 1'
#
loop_
_entity.id
_entity.type
_entity.pdbx_description
1 polymer ?
#
loop_
_entity_poly.entity_id
_entity_poly.type
_entity_poly.pdbx_seq_one_letter_code
_entity_poly.pdbx_strand_id
1 'polypeptide(L)'
;MHTLSRKLNQFYPLEDYNWQTHCLDVTQLPLKDFQGKHLVIIAGVGGDLMMRFIDTIIKNHPNTDIDFLLCPVHHQFALRKLLRSYQFSLKQESLIEENKRFYEILLVSNQSNKNAEISPTGKAIWQADSKQQAVICQNYLEKTLAHYQRIELGGNNLASEAIKAYKTQLFNDQQGKPTPFKFHLKIK
;
A
#
# COMPACT_ATOMS: atom_id res chain seq x y z
N MET A 1 0.47 15.24 -24.34
CA MET A 1 -0.30 14.04 -24.76
C MET A 1 0.28 13.36 -26.00
N HIS A 2 0.66 14.08 -27.07
CA HIS A 2 1.18 13.48 -28.32
C HIS A 2 2.32 12.45 -28.14
N THR A 3 3.23 12.65 -27.19
CA THR A 3 4.33 11.72 -26.93
C THR A 3 3.87 10.39 -26.32
N LEU A 4 2.82 10.38 -25.49
CA LEU A 4 2.31 9.17 -24.86
C LEU A 4 1.56 8.32 -25.87
N SER A 5 0.59 8.89 -26.58
CA SER A 5 -0.18 8.17 -27.59
C SER A 5 0.73 7.61 -28.69
N ARG A 6 1.77 8.35 -29.11
CA ARG A 6 2.75 7.84 -30.07
C ARG A 6 3.50 6.63 -29.52
N LYS A 7 3.97 6.66 -28.27
CA LYS A 7 4.65 5.52 -27.64
C LYS A 7 3.73 4.32 -27.48
N LEU A 8 2.48 4.54 -27.04
CA LEU A 8 1.51 3.46 -26.90
C LEU A 8 1.19 2.81 -28.24
N ASN A 9 0.93 3.58 -29.30
CA ASN A 9 0.74 2.99 -30.64
C ASN A 9 1.97 2.26 -31.17
N GLN A 10 3.19 2.73 -30.84
CA GLN A 10 4.43 2.09 -31.28
C GLN A 10 4.69 0.73 -30.59
N PHE A 11 4.42 0.63 -29.29
CA PHE A 11 4.76 -0.56 -28.49
C PHE A 11 3.56 -1.47 -28.18
N TYR A 12 2.34 -0.92 -28.26
CA TYR A 12 1.07 -1.56 -27.96
C TYR A 12 0.03 -1.14 -29.03
N PRO A 13 0.20 -1.55 -30.29
CA PRO A 13 -0.72 -1.21 -31.38
C PRO A 13 -2.17 -1.62 -31.06
N LEU A 14 -3.16 -0.81 -31.46
CA LEU A 14 -4.58 -1.05 -31.13
C LEU A 14 -5.14 -2.32 -31.82
N GLU A 15 -4.46 -2.80 -32.85
CA GLU A 15 -4.77 -4.06 -33.54
C GLU A 15 -4.58 -5.28 -32.61
N ASP A 16 -3.60 -5.21 -31.69
CA ASP A 16 -3.24 -6.30 -30.79
C ASP A 16 -3.64 -6.02 -29.32
N TYR A 17 -3.87 -4.76 -28.97
CA TYR A 17 -4.10 -4.31 -27.58
C TYR A 17 -5.32 -3.41 -27.44
N ASN A 18 -6.15 -3.69 -26.45
CA ASN A 18 -7.31 -2.86 -26.11
C ASN A 18 -6.97 -1.87 -24.99
N TRP A 19 -6.49 -0.68 -25.35
CA TRP A 19 -6.23 0.40 -24.39
C TRP A 19 -6.90 1.71 -24.79
N GLN A 20 -7.13 2.55 -23.80
CA GLN A 20 -7.65 3.91 -23.95
C GLN A 20 -6.91 4.85 -23.02
N THR A 21 -6.66 6.08 -23.47
CA THR A 21 -6.06 7.14 -22.64
C THR A 21 -7.11 8.19 -22.33
N HIS A 22 -7.22 8.54 -21.06
CA HIS A 22 -8.16 9.55 -20.60
C HIS A 22 -7.47 10.70 -19.87
N CYS A 23 -8.03 11.91 -20.01
CA CYS A 23 -7.73 13.05 -19.16
C CYS A 23 -8.98 13.32 -18.32
N LEU A 24 -9.19 12.51 -17.28
CA LEU A 24 -10.39 12.51 -16.43
C LEU A 24 -10.02 12.51 -14.94
N ASP A 25 -10.97 12.94 -14.12
CA ASP A 25 -10.88 12.77 -12.66
C ASP A 25 -11.04 11.29 -12.32
N VAL A 26 -10.13 10.72 -11.52
CA VAL A 26 -10.13 9.29 -11.11
C VAL A 26 -11.46 8.85 -10.50
N THR A 27 -12.23 9.77 -9.91
CA THR A 27 -13.55 9.48 -9.36
C THR A 27 -14.63 9.20 -10.41
N GLN A 28 -14.34 9.50 -11.69
CA GLN A 28 -15.21 9.32 -12.85
C GLN A 28 -14.77 8.16 -13.74
N LEU A 29 -14.01 7.19 -13.19
CA LEU A 29 -13.62 6.01 -13.95
C LEU A 29 -14.87 5.29 -14.51
N PRO A 30 -14.91 4.97 -15.81
CA PRO A 30 -16.07 4.39 -16.48
C PRO A 30 -16.24 2.89 -16.19
N LEU A 31 -16.14 2.47 -14.92
CA LEU A 31 -16.16 1.04 -14.56
C LEU A 31 -17.49 0.36 -14.93
N LYS A 32 -18.60 1.11 -14.94
CA LYS A 32 -19.94 0.59 -15.30
C LYS A 32 -20.06 0.21 -16.77
N ASP A 33 -19.19 0.76 -17.62
CA ASP A 33 -19.24 0.53 -19.06
C ASP A 33 -18.60 -0.81 -19.46
N PHE A 34 -17.96 -1.49 -18.50
CA PHE A 34 -17.29 -2.76 -18.71
C PHE A 34 -17.86 -3.81 -17.75
N GLN A 35 -18.06 -5.03 -18.24
CA GLN A 35 -18.56 -6.14 -17.44
C GLN A 35 -17.43 -6.89 -16.72
N GLY A 36 -17.78 -7.57 -15.64
CA GLY A 36 -16.90 -8.47 -14.94
C GLY A 36 -16.16 -7.82 -13.77
N LYS A 37 -15.07 -8.47 -13.37
CA LYS A 37 -14.22 -8.03 -12.26
C LYS A 37 -13.17 -7.05 -12.77
N HIS A 38 -12.97 -5.95 -12.05
CA HIS A 38 -12.00 -4.92 -12.43
C HIS A 38 -10.75 -4.97 -11.56
N LEU A 39 -9.63 -4.54 -12.13
CA LEU A 39 -8.41 -4.21 -11.40
C LEU A 39 -8.12 -2.72 -11.57
N VAL A 40 -8.10 -1.98 -10.47
CA VAL A 40 -7.72 -0.56 -10.44
C VAL A 40 -6.32 -0.43 -9.85
N ILE A 41 -5.39 0.16 -10.60
CA ILE A 41 -4.01 0.36 -10.15
C ILE A 41 -3.80 1.83 -9.81
N ILE A 42 -3.40 2.13 -8.57
CA ILE A 42 -3.09 3.50 -8.13
C ILE A 42 -1.71 3.50 -7.49
N ALA A 43 -0.74 4.12 -8.16
CA ALA A 43 0.65 4.16 -7.73
C ALA A 43 1.22 5.58 -7.78
N GLY A 44 2.15 5.89 -6.88
CA GLY A 44 2.83 7.20 -6.87
C GLY A 44 1.94 8.36 -6.42
N VAL A 45 0.81 8.06 -5.76
CA VAL A 45 -0.13 9.04 -5.21
C VAL A 45 0.00 9.10 -3.68
N GLY A 46 -0.13 10.29 -3.10
CA GLY A 46 -0.15 10.45 -1.63
C GLY A 46 -1.35 9.76 -0.98
N GLY A 47 -1.17 9.24 0.23
CA GLY A 47 -2.19 8.41 0.90
C GLY A 47 -3.54 9.11 1.07
N ASP A 48 -3.58 10.40 1.36
CA ASP A 48 -4.84 11.13 1.54
C ASP A 48 -5.66 11.21 0.24
N LEU A 49 -4.98 11.49 -0.88
CA LEU A 49 -5.62 11.54 -2.19
C LEU A 49 -6.05 10.13 -2.64
N MET A 50 -5.22 9.11 -2.39
CA MET A 50 -5.56 7.71 -2.64
C MET A 50 -6.79 7.26 -1.84
N MET A 51 -6.86 7.63 -0.56
CA MET A 51 -8.03 7.39 0.29
C MET A 51 -9.30 7.99 -0.31
N ARG A 52 -9.25 9.25 -0.76
CA ARG A 52 -10.38 9.91 -1.44
C ARG A 52 -10.80 9.18 -2.72
N PHE A 53 -9.84 8.74 -3.54
CA PHE A 53 -10.12 7.99 -4.75
C PHE A 53 -10.84 6.68 -4.45
N ILE A 54 -10.31 5.89 -3.52
CA ILE A 54 -10.90 4.60 -3.14
C ILE A 54 -12.30 4.82 -2.57
N ASP A 55 -12.45 5.74 -1.62
CA ASP A 55 -13.74 6.10 -1.00
C ASP A 55 -14.80 6.47 -2.05
N THR A 56 -14.43 7.27 -3.04
CA THR A 56 -15.36 7.72 -4.07
C THR A 56 -15.69 6.59 -5.06
N ILE A 57 -14.68 5.82 -5.49
CA ILE A 57 -14.87 4.70 -6.44
C ILE A 57 -15.84 3.67 -5.84
N ILE A 58 -15.62 3.22 -4.60
CA ILE A 58 -16.50 2.22 -4.00
C ILE A 58 -17.92 2.73 -3.75
N LYS A 59 -18.09 4.02 -3.41
CA LYS A 59 -19.42 4.63 -3.24
C LYS A 59 -20.16 4.78 -4.57
N ASN A 60 -19.46 5.10 -5.65
CA ASN A 60 -20.05 5.23 -6.98
C ASN A 60 -20.36 3.88 -7.65
N HIS A 61 -19.67 2.82 -7.20
CA HIS A 61 -19.72 1.47 -7.76
C HIS A 61 -19.92 0.39 -6.67
N PRO A 62 -20.99 0.48 -5.85
CA PRO A 62 -21.14 -0.36 -4.65
C PRO A 62 -21.32 -1.86 -4.94
N ASN A 63 -21.81 -2.21 -6.13
CA ASN A 63 -22.08 -3.59 -6.53
C ASN A 63 -21.03 -4.15 -7.50
N THR A 64 -19.95 -3.42 -7.75
CA THR A 64 -18.90 -3.81 -8.70
C THR A 64 -17.81 -4.58 -7.96
N ASP A 65 -17.38 -5.74 -8.48
CA ASP A 65 -16.22 -6.47 -7.93
C ASP A 65 -14.93 -5.79 -8.41
N ILE A 66 -14.18 -5.23 -7.46
CA ILE A 66 -12.97 -4.44 -7.73
C ILE A 66 -11.84 -4.93 -6.85
N ASP A 67 -10.75 -5.33 -7.50
CA ASP A 67 -9.44 -5.39 -6.87
C ASP A 67 -8.69 -4.08 -7.07
N PHE A 68 -7.90 -3.70 -6.07
CA PHE A 68 -7.01 -2.56 -6.12
C PHE A 68 -5.57 -3.00 -5.92
N LEU A 69 -4.68 -2.54 -6.79
CA LEU A 69 -3.24 -2.61 -6.62
C LEU A 69 -2.72 -1.21 -6.24
N LEU A 70 -2.35 -1.05 -4.98
CA LEU A 70 -2.06 0.24 -4.36
C LEU A 70 -0.56 0.35 -4.04
N CYS A 71 0.03 1.48 -4.41
CA CYS A 71 1.40 1.86 -4.04
C CYS A 71 1.43 3.33 -3.56
N PRO A 72 0.97 3.58 -2.32
CA PRO A 72 0.93 4.92 -1.74
C PRO A 72 2.33 5.46 -1.41
N VAL A 73 2.54 6.75 -1.62
CA VAL A 73 3.82 7.41 -1.28
C VAL A 73 3.93 7.69 0.23
N HIS A 74 2.84 8.04 0.88
CA HIS A 74 2.78 8.39 2.31
C HIS A 74 1.45 7.94 2.95
N HIS A 75 1.37 8.03 4.29
CA HIS A 75 0.16 7.80 5.10
C HIS A 75 -0.43 6.39 4.96
N GLN A 76 0.43 5.38 4.86
CA GLN A 76 0.06 3.97 4.69
C GLN A 76 -0.82 3.45 5.83
N PHE A 77 -0.54 3.87 7.07
CA PHE A 77 -1.33 3.49 8.25
C PHE A 77 -2.79 3.98 8.15
N ALA A 78 -2.99 5.24 7.75
CA ALA A 78 -4.32 5.81 7.55
C ALA A 78 -5.09 5.08 6.43
N LEU A 79 -4.40 4.84 5.31
CA LEU A 79 -4.96 4.10 4.18
C LEU A 79 -5.40 2.69 4.58
N ARG A 80 -4.54 1.94 5.27
CA ARG A 80 -4.86 0.59 5.77
C ARG A 80 -6.06 0.60 6.70
N LYS A 81 -6.19 1.61 7.57
CA LYS A 81 -7.39 1.78 8.42
C LYS A 81 -8.65 2.06 7.61
N LEU A 82 -8.57 2.91 6.57
CA LEU A 82 -9.71 3.15 5.68
C LEU A 82 -10.16 1.86 4.99
N LEU A 83 -9.22 1.12 4.40
CA LEU A 83 -9.51 -0.16 3.74
C LEU A 83 -10.17 -1.15 4.69
N ARG A 84 -9.69 -1.25 5.93
CA ARG A 84 -10.33 -2.06 6.98
C ARG A 84 -11.74 -1.60 7.31
N SER A 85 -12.00 -0.30 7.38
CA SER A 85 -13.34 0.23 7.66
C SER A 85 -14.35 -0.13 6.58
N TYR A 86 -13.88 -0.30 5.34
CA TYR A 86 -14.66 -0.82 4.22
C TYR A 86 -14.64 -2.35 4.10
N GLN A 87 -14.08 -3.06 5.08
CA GLN A 87 -14.00 -4.52 5.12
C GLN A 87 -13.31 -5.15 3.90
N PHE A 88 -12.36 -4.44 3.29
CA PHE A 88 -11.55 -4.99 2.22
C PHE A 88 -10.74 -6.19 2.71
N SER A 89 -10.54 -7.15 1.81
CA SER A 89 -9.63 -8.26 2.03
C SER A 89 -8.26 -8.02 1.40
N LEU A 90 -7.21 -8.47 2.08
CA LEU A 90 -5.84 -8.50 1.60
C LEU A 90 -5.62 -9.74 0.73
N LYS A 91 -5.22 -9.56 -0.52
CA LYS A 91 -4.75 -10.67 -1.35
C LYS A 91 -3.26 -10.87 -1.20
N GLN A 92 -2.50 -9.77 -1.22
CA GLN A 92 -1.05 -9.80 -1.10
C GLN A 92 -0.53 -8.42 -0.68
N GLU A 93 0.61 -8.39 0.01
CA GLU A 93 1.37 -7.17 0.23
C GLU A 93 2.86 -7.45 0.15
N SER A 94 3.64 -6.41 -0.15
CA SER A 94 5.11 -6.47 -0.16
C SER A 94 5.68 -5.11 0.23
N LEU A 95 6.89 -5.15 0.80
CA LEU A 95 7.71 -3.97 1.06
C LEU A 95 8.97 -4.07 0.23
N ILE A 96 9.20 -3.07 -0.62
CA ILE A 96 10.39 -2.99 -1.47
C ILE A 96 11.16 -1.70 -1.18
N GLU A 97 12.48 -1.75 -1.37
CA GLU A 97 13.33 -0.56 -1.43
C GLU A 97 13.89 -0.39 -2.83
N GLU A 98 13.65 0.77 -3.45
CA GLU A 98 14.23 1.13 -4.73
C GLU A 98 14.68 2.60 -4.69
N ASN A 99 15.89 2.88 -5.17
CA ASN A 99 16.44 4.24 -5.21
C ASN A 99 16.38 4.96 -3.85
N LYS A 100 16.68 4.24 -2.76
CA LYS A 100 16.65 4.71 -1.36
C LYS A 100 15.24 5.11 -0.86
N ARG A 101 14.19 4.69 -1.55
CA ARG A 101 12.79 4.91 -1.18
C ARG A 101 12.12 3.57 -0.89
N PHE A 102 11.24 3.57 0.10
CA PHE A 102 10.45 2.41 0.48
C PHE A 102 9.07 2.50 -0.13
N TYR A 103 8.57 1.37 -0.63
CA TYR A 103 7.23 1.26 -1.19
C TYR A 103 6.51 0.07 -0.56
N GLU A 104 5.34 0.35 0.03
CA GLU A 104 4.36 -0.70 0.27
C GLU A 104 3.57 -0.92 -1.00
N ILE A 105 3.47 -2.18 -1.45
CA ILE A 105 2.58 -2.60 -2.52
C ILE A 105 1.48 -3.43 -1.86
N LEU A 106 0.22 -3.06 -2.05
CA LEU A 106 -0.94 -3.77 -1.51
C LEU A 106 -1.87 -4.18 -2.65
N LEU A 107 -2.11 -5.49 -2.80
CA LEU A 107 -3.21 -6.01 -3.60
C LEU A 107 -4.37 -6.35 -2.66
N VAL A 108 -5.47 -5.64 -2.82
CA VAL A 108 -6.66 -5.77 -1.97
C VAL A 108 -7.92 -5.94 -2.80
N SER A 109 -8.96 -6.52 -2.23
CA SER A 109 -10.26 -6.69 -2.85
C SER A 109 -11.33 -5.96 -2.04
N ASN A 110 -12.29 -5.34 -2.71
CA ASN A 110 -13.48 -4.79 -2.05
C ASN A 110 -14.45 -5.88 -1.55
N GLN A 111 -14.16 -7.15 -1.85
CA GLN A 111 -14.87 -8.30 -1.31
C GLN A 111 -14.34 -8.68 0.07
N SER A 112 -15.23 -8.78 1.05
CA SER A 112 -14.83 -9.16 2.41
C SER A 112 -14.40 -10.61 2.50
N ASN A 113 -13.33 -10.87 3.25
CA ASN A 113 -12.87 -12.23 3.58
C ASN A 113 -12.24 -12.21 4.98
N LYS A 114 -12.90 -12.89 5.93
CA LYS A 114 -12.47 -12.94 7.34
C LYS A 114 -11.09 -13.57 7.55
N ASN A 115 -10.65 -14.43 6.64
CA ASN A 115 -9.34 -15.09 6.73
C ASN A 115 -8.21 -14.23 6.15
N ALA A 116 -8.54 -13.08 5.57
CA ALA A 116 -7.64 -12.24 4.81
C ALA A 116 -7.81 -10.77 5.19
N GLU A 117 -7.96 -10.45 6.48
CA GLU A 117 -8.07 -9.06 6.91
C GLU A 117 -6.78 -8.26 6.67
N ILE A 118 -6.93 -6.99 6.31
CA ILE A 118 -5.80 -6.05 6.15
C ILE A 118 -5.25 -5.65 7.51
N SER A 119 -3.98 -5.93 7.81
CA SER A 119 -3.34 -5.40 9.04
C SER A 119 -3.11 -3.87 8.94
N PRO A 120 -3.34 -3.09 10.02
CA PRO A 120 -3.02 -1.65 10.05
C PRO A 120 -1.55 -1.32 9.75
N THR A 121 -0.63 -2.26 10.00
CA THR A 121 0.83 -2.07 9.82
C THR A 121 1.43 -3.04 8.80
N GLY A 122 0.60 -3.81 8.08
CA GLY A 122 1.06 -4.97 7.31
C GLY A 122 1.46 -6.12 8.22
N LYS A 123 1.12 -7.36 7.86
CA LYS A 123 1.55 -8.58 8.55
C LYS A 123 2.63 -9.29 7.77
N ALA A 124 2.47 -9.41 6.45
CA ALA A 124 3.40 -10.12 5.59
C ALA A 124 4.65 -9.28 5.28
N ILE A 125 4.56 -7.94 5.30
CA ILE A 125 5.73 -7.08 5.03
C ILE A 125 6.88 -7.25 6.05
N TRP A 126 6.60 -7.81 7.23
CA TRP A 126 7.59 -8.07 8.27
C TRP A 126 8.19 -9.48 8.20
N GLN A 127 7.65 -10.36 7.34
CA GLN A 127 8.12 -11.74 7.19
C GLN A 127 9.25 -11.80 6.17
N ALA A 128 10.44 -11.35 6.59
CA ALA A 128 11.62 -11.34 5.72
C ALA A 128 12.05 -12.76 5.32
N ASP A 129 12.26 -12.97 4.03
CA ASP A 129 12.75 -14.22 3.45
C ASP A 129 14.28 -14.27 3.30
N SER A 130 14.94 -13.13 3.53
CA SER A 130 16.37 -12.94 3.29
C SER A 130 16.96 -11.90 4.23
N LYS A 131 18.29 -11.93 4.40
CA LYS A 131 19.02 -10.93 5.20
C LYS A 131 18.84 -9.52 4.62
N GLN A 132 18.79 -9.40 3.30
CA GLN A 132 18.56 -8.13 2.63
C GLN A 132 17.16 -7.59 2.94
N GLN A 133 16.14 -8.44 2.84
CA GLN A 133 14.78 -8.04 3.18
C GLN A 133 14.66 -7.64 4.65
N ALA A 134 15.33 -8.34 5.57
CA ALA A 134 15.34 -7.96 6.99
C ALA A 134 15.93 -6.56 7.22
N VAL A 135 17.01 -6.19 6.51
CA VAL A 135 17.58 -4.84 6.55
C VAL A 135 16.59 -3.79 6.02
N ILE A 136 15.90 -4.09 4.91
CA ILE A 136 14.86 -3.22 4.34
C ILE A 136 13.74 -2.99 5.36
N CYS A 137 13.22 -4.06 5.95
CA CYS A 137 12.15 -3.99 6.95
C CYS A 137 12.57 -3.15 8.16
N GLN A 138 13.79 -3.33 8.68
CA GLN A 138 14.29 -2.53 9.79
C GLN A 138 14.39 -1.05 9.42
N ASN A 139 15.05 -0.72 8.31
CA ASN A 139 15.24 0.67 7.90
C ASN A 139 13.90 1.36 7.64
N TYR A 140 12.93 0.62 7.07
CA TYR A 140 11.58 1.10 6.87
C TYR A 140 10.86 1.37 8.20
N LEU A 141 10.94 0.43 9.15
CA LEU A 141 10.32 0.58 10.47
C LEU A 141 10.90 1.78 11.23
N GLU A 142 12.22 1.95 11.22
CA GLU A 142 12.90 3.08 11.86
C GLU A 142 12.44 4.42 11.27
N LYS A 143 12.44 4.56 9.93
CA LYS A 143 11.95 5.78 9.27
C LYS A 143 10.47 6.04 9.55
N THR A 144 9.66 4.98 9.59
CA THR A 144 8.22 5.07 9.84
C THR A 144 7.93 5.52 11.28
N LEU A 145 8.62 4.95 12.27
CA LEU A 145 8.50 5.36 13.66
C LEU A 145 8.96 6.81 13.86
N ALA A 146 10.12 7.19 13.31
CA ALA A 146 10.64 8.55 13.39
C ALA A 146 9.69 9.58 12.73
N HIS A 147 9.01 9.19 11.65
CA HIS A 147 7.98 10.01 11.02
C HIS A 147 6.79 10.24 11.96
N TYR A 148 6.17 9.18 12.48
CA TYR A 148 5.01 9.34 13.36
C TYR A 148 5.35 10.01 14.70
N GLN A 149 6.54 9.77 15.26
CA GLN A 149 7.01 10.47 16.46
C GLN A 149 7.06 11.99 16.26
N ARG A 150 7.50 12.45 15.08
CA ARG A 150 7.47 13.89 14.76
C ARG A 150 6.05 14.44 14.63
N ILE A 151 5.12 13.66 14.07
CA ILE A 151 3.71 14.07 13.94
C ILE A 151 3.02 14.09 15.31
N GLU A 152 3.33 13.15 16.20
CA GLU A 152 2.77 13.06 17.55
C GLU A 152 3.07 14.30 18.40
N LEU A 153 4.22 14.95 18.21
CA LEU A 153 4.55 16.22 18.88
C LEU A 153 3.51 17.33 18.61
N GLY A 154 2.77 17.24 17.50
CA GLY A 154 1.66 18.13 17.17
C GLY A 154 0.30 17.73 17.78
N GLY A 155 0.26 16.73 18.68
CA GLY A 155 -0.98 16.27 19.32
C GLY A 155 -1.87 15.39 18.44
N ASN A 156 -1.29 14.70 17.46
CA ASN A 156 -2.06 13.88 16.53
C ASN A 156 -2.34 12.46 17.08
N ASN A 157 -3.60 12.17 17.40
CA ASN A 157 -4.03 10.87 17.93
C ASN A 157 -3.72 9.69 16.99
N LEU A 158 -3.81 9.87 15.67
CA LEU A 158 -3.50 8.82 14.71
C LEU A 158 -2.02 8.45 14.75
N ALA A 159 -1.14 9.43 14.99
CA ALA A 159 0.28 9.20 15.14
C ALA A 159 0.60 8.36 16.39
N SER A 160 -0.03 8.65 17.52
CA SER A 160 0.11 7.84 18.74
C SER A 160 -0.34 6.39 18.53
N GLU A 161 -1.47 6.20 17.86
CA GLU A 161 -1.97 4.87 17.50
C GLU A 161 -1.00 4.12 16.58
N ALA A 162 -0.50 4.80 15.54
CA ALA A 162 0.48 4.26 14.62
C ALA A 162 1.76 3.83 15.34
N ILE A 163 2.33 4.69 16.21
CA ILE A 163 3.54 4.38 16.99
C ILE A 163 3.32 3.13 17.83
N LYS A 164 2.19 3.04 18.54
CA LYS A 164 1.85 1.87 19.35
C LYS A 164 1.78 0.61 18.49
N ALA A 165 1.09 0.68 17.35
CA ALA A 165 0.93 -0.46 16.45
C ALA A 165 2.26 -0.91 15.85
N TYR A 166 3.08 -0.01 15.30
CA TYR A 166 4.37 -0.36 14.70
C TYR A 166 5.38 -0.88 15.73
N LYS A 167 5.36 -0.37 16.98
CA LYS A 167 6.21 -0.91 18.05
C LYS A 167 5.92 -2.38 18.36
N THR A 168 4.69 -2.87 18.17
CA THR A 168 4.39 -4.30 18.38
C THR A 168 5.11 -5.21 17.37
N GLN A 169 5.47 -4.69 16.19
CA GLN A 169 6.21 -5.47 15.18
C GLN A 169 7.64 -5.76 15.61
N LEU A 170 8.20 -5.00 16.56
CA LEU A 170 9.52 -5.26 17.14
C LEU A 170 9.58 -6.53 18.00
N PHE A 171 8.42 -7.07 18.43
CA PHE A 171 8.33 -8.13 19.44
C PHE A 171 7.93 -9.50 18.90
N ASN A 172 7.63 -9.62 17.60
CA ASN A 172 7.13 -10.86 16.99
C ASN A 172 8.22 -11.82 16.47
N ASP A 173 9.50 -11.53 16.68
CA ASP A 173 10.56 -12.53 16.53
C ASP A 173 10.60 -13.45 17.77
N GLN A 174 9.72 -14.46 17.78
CA GLN A 174 9.83 -15.58 18.71
C GLN A 174 10.61 -16.70 18.01
N GLN A 175 11.81 -17.04 18.47
CA GLN A 175 11.96 -17.74 19.75
C GLN A 175 12.86 -17.00 20.78
N GLY A 176 12.21 -16.37 21.76
CA GLY A 176 12.50 -16.67 23.17
C GLY A 176 13.59 -15.89 23.94
N LYS A 177 14.14 -14.78 23.45
CA LYS A 177 14.90 -13.84 24.31
C LYS A 177 14.63 -12.37 23.96
N PRO A 178 14.56 -11.45 24.95
CA PRO A 178 14.40 -10.03 24.69
C PRO A 178 15.67 -9.51 24.02
N THR A 179 15.64 -9.48 22.70
CA THR A 179 16.69 -8.83 21.91
C THR A 179 16.01 -7.68 21.19
N PRO A 180 16.28 -6.41 21.56
CA PRO A 180 15.98 -5.32 20.64
C PRO A 180 16.73 -5.63 19.34
N PHE A 181 16.15 -5.32 18.17
CA PHE A 181 16.83 -5.37 16.87
C PHE A 181 18.30 -4.89 17.03
N LYS A 182 19.24 -5.83 17.19
CA LYS A 182 20.67 -5.57 17.41
C LYS A 182 21.43 -6.43 16.43
N PHE A 183 21.84 -5.79 15.34
CA PHE A 183 22.87 -6.29 14.46
C PHE A 183 24.18 -6.51 15.22
N HIS A 184 24.81 -7.68 15.02
CA HIS A 184 26.25 -7.82 15.22
C HIS A 184 26.96 -7.17 14.03
N LEU A 185 27.25 -5.87 14.15
CA LEU A 185 28.34 -5.26 13.39
C LEU A 185 29.65 -5.87 13.91
N LYS A 186 30.17 -6.91 13.24
CA LYS A 186 31.60 -7.18 13.29
C LYS A 186 32.29 -6.13 12.43
N ILE A 187 32.67 -5.04 13.07
CA ILE A 187 33.74 -4.18 12.55
C ILE A 187 35.02 -5.03 12.64
N LYS A 188 35.62 -5.31 11.49
CA LYS A 188 37.06 -5.56 11.41
C LYS A 188 37.76 -4.24 11.18
#